data_AF-A0A535T249-F1
#
_entry.id   AF-A0A535T249-F1
#
_cell.length_a   1.000
_cell.length_b   1.000
_cell.length_c   1.000
_cell.angle_alpha   90.00
_cell.angle_beta   90.00
_cell.angle_gamma   90.00
#
_symmetry.space_group_name_H-M   'P 1'
#
loop_
_entity.id
_entity.type
_entity.pdbx_description
1 polymer ?
#
loop_
_entity_poly.entity_id
_entity_poly.type
_entity_poly.pdbx_seq_one_letter_code
_entity_poly.pdbx_strand_id
1 'polypeptide(L)'
;MIRLQLPSERATADWSRLIQLFLLCGAISGPLAVLVITIDGFLRPGYSPISQVVSDLGVGPHAWILNTTLVVSGQLSTLFAFGFFQAMRPWIGRRRLLASTALLLLTGTGIVDSGLCTEYRPVHMLSFCVAFGGLSIVLWLIGLHLRKDRAWRGYGWYSLISSLVLALLILT
;
A
#
# COMPACT_ATOMS: atom_id res chain seq x y z
N MET A 1 33.91 30.92 4.05
CA MET A 1 33.85 29.87 3.01
C MET A 1 33.21 28.63 3.60
N ILE A 2 31.96 28.31 3.25
CA ILE A 2 31.28 27.08 3.68
C ILE A 2 31.65 25.99 2.67
N ARG A 3 32.43 24.99 3.12
CA ARG A 3 32.81 23.85 2.28
C ARG A 3 31.61 22.91 2.21
N LEU A 4 30.84 22.96 1.12
CA LEU A 4 29.82 21.96 0.81
C LEU A 4 30.53 20.60 0.69
N GLN A 5 30.49 19.78 1.73
CA GLN A 5 30.92 18.39 1.66
C GLN A 5 29.93 17.66 0.75
N LEU A 6 30.36 17.38 -0.48
CA LEU A 6 29.62 16.49 -1.36
C LEU A 6 29.51 15.13 -0.68
N PRO A 7 28.32 14.50 -0.65
CA PRO A 7 28.12 13.18 -0.07
C PRO A 7 29.14 12.19 -0.66
N SER A 8 29.73 11.35 0.19
CA SER A 8 30.66 10.32 -0.27
C SER A 8 29.93 9.31 -1.18
N GLU A 9 30.63 8.73 -2.16
CA GLU A 9 30.05 7.71 -3.06
C GLU A 9 29.44 6.51 -2.31
N ARG A 10 29.97 6.17 -1.14
CA ARG A 10 29.38 5.15 -0.27
C ARG A 10 28.02 5.59 0.28
N ALA A 11 27.91 6.83 0.76
CA ALA A 11 26.65 7.36 1.28
C ALA A 11 25.57 7.45 0.19
N THR A 12 25.94 7.79 -1.05
CA THR A 12 24.97 7.80 -2.17
C THR A 12 24.53 6.38 -2.54
N ALA A 13 25.45 5.41 -2.57
CA ALA A 13 25.14 4.01 -2.82
C ALA A 13 24.23 3.40 -1.74
N ASP A 14 24.52 3.65 -0.46
CA ASP A 14 23.71 3.19 0.66
C ASP A 14 22.31 3.81 0.63
N TRP A 15 22.20 5.08 0.28
CA TRP A 15 20.91 5.76 0.11
C TRP A 15 20.08 5.17 -1.02
N SER A 16 20.69 4.88 -2.17
CA SER A 16 20.01 4.21 -3.29
C SER A 16 19.52 2.82 -2.92
N ARG A 17 20.31 2.05 -2.16
CA ARG A 17 19.91 0.73 -1.66
C ARG A 17 18.72 0.81 -0.71
N LEU A 18 18.72 1.75 0.23
CA LEU A 18 17.59 1.96 1.14
C LEU A 18 16.30 2.30 0.39
N ILE A 19 16.36 3.17 -0.63
CA ILE A 19 15.21 3.48 -1.47
C ILE A 19 14.71 2.22 -2.19
N GLN A 20 15.60 1.42 -2.76
CA GLN A 20 15.23 0.16 -3.42
C GLN A 20 14.57 -0.83 -2.45
N LEU A 21 15.09 -0.97 -1.23
CA LEU A 21 14.49 -1.81 -0.19
C LEU A 21 13.08 -1.35 0.16
N PHE A 22 12.86 -0.04 0.34
CA PHE A 22 11.53 0.51 0.62
C PHE A 22 10.56 0.29 -0.54
N LEU A 23 11.01 0.42 -1.78
CA LEU A 23 10.19 0.10 -2.95
C LEU A 23 9.83 -1.39 -2.99
N LEU A 24 10.78 -2.28 -2.67
CA LEU A 24 10.56 -3.73 -2.60
C LEU A 24 9.56 -4.10 -1.50
N CYS A 25 9.57 -3.42 -0.34
CA CYS A 25 8.57 -3.62 0.71
C CYS A 25 7.15 -3.49 0.15
N GLY A 26 6.87 -2.43 -0.62
CA GLY A 26 5.55 -2.24 -1.24
C GLY A 26 5.24 -3.29 -2.32
N ALA A 27 6.22 -3.66 -3.13
CA ALA A 27 6.05 -4.68 -4.17
C ALA A 27 5.69 -6.05 -3.58
N ILE A 28 6.20 -6.39 -2.39
CA ILE A 28 5.96 -7.67 -1.71
C ILE A 28 4.68 -7.63 -0.85
N SER A 29 4.31 -6.47 -0.32
CA SER A 29 3.17 -6.29 0.60
C SER A 29 1.87 -6.92 0.06
N GLY A 30 1.45 -6.55 -1.16
CA GLY A 30 0.22 -7.06 -1.78
C GLY A 30 0.23 -8.58 -2.01
N PRO A 31 1.22 -9.12 -2.75
CA PRO A 31 1.33 -10.57 -2.97
C PRO A 31 1.40 -11.39 -1.68
N LEU A 32 2.12 -10.90 -0.67
CA LEU A 32 2.19 -11.55 0.64
C LEU A 32 0.80 -11.62 1.29
N ALA A 33 0.08 -10.50 1.34
CA ALA A 33 -1.26 -10.44 1.91
C ALA A 33 -2.22 -11.41 1.19
N VAL A 34 -2.26 -11.37 -0.13
CA VAL A 34 -3.12 -12.24 -0.95
C VAL A 34 -2.79 -13.71 -0.70
N LEU A 35 -1.50 -14.07 -0.67
CA LEU A 35 -1.08 -15.45 -0.42
C LEU A 35 -1.56 -15.95 0.94
N VAL A 36 -1.31 -15.19 2.01
CA VAL A 36 -1.67 -15.60 3.37
C VAL A 36 -3.19 -15.66 3.54
N ILE A 37 -3.93 -14.66 3.06
CA ILE A 37 -5.40 -14.63 3.10
C ILE A 37 -5.99 -15.83 2.34
N THR A 38 -5.42 -16.17 1.18
CA THR A 38 -5.88 -17.31 0.38
C THR A 38 -5.67 -18.61 1.14
N ILE A 39 -4.47 -18.83 1.70
CA ILE A 39 -4.16 -20.03 2.48
C ILE A 39 -5.07 -20.12 3.70
N ASP A 40 -5.23 -19.05 4.46
CA ASP A 40 -6.07 -19.02 5.66
C ASP A 40 -7.54 -19.32 5.30
N GLY A 41 -8.06 -18.68 4.25
CA GLY A 41 -9.41 -18.93 3.75
C GLY A 41 -9.64 -20.38 3.32
N PHE A 42 -8.67 -21.02 2.66
CA PHE A 42 -8.76 -22.44 2.29
C PHE A 42 -8.71 -23.38 3.49
N LEU A 43 -7.97 -23.02 4.55
CA LEU A 43 -7.79 -23.85 5.73
C LEU A 43 -8.88 -23.65 6.79
N ARG A 44 -9.63 -22.54 6.72
CA ARG A 44 -10.65 -22.17 7.70
C ARG A 44 -11.95 -22.97 7.47
N PRO A 45 -12.34 -23.88 8.38
CA PRO A 45 -13.57 -24.65 8.21
C PRO A 45 -14.80 -23.75 8.19
N GLY A 46 -15.67 -23.94 7.20
CA GLY A 46 -16.88 -23.13 7.03
C GLY A 46 -16.64 -21.75 6.42
N TYR A 47 -15.39 -21.39 6.09
CA TYR A 47 -15.11 -20.19 5.31
C TYR A 47 -15.36 -20.41 3.83
N SER A 48 -16.00 -19.45 3.17
CA SER A 48 -16.20 -19.47 1.72
C SER A 48 -15.91 -18.07 1.16
N PRO A 49 -14.86 -17.90 0.34
CA PRO A 49 -14.50 -16.60 -0.24
C PRO A 49 -15.53 -16.07 -1.25
N ILE A 50 -16.54 -16.87 -1.61
CA ILE A 50 -17.66 -16.46 -2.48
C ILE A 50 -18.78 -15.81 -1.67
N SER A 51 -19.00 -16.25 -0.43
CA SER A 51 -20.17 -15.86 0.37
C SER A 51 -19.83 -15.08 1.63
N GLN A 52 -18.55 -14.98 1.98
CA GLN A 52 -18.05 -14.32 3.18
C GLN A 52 -16.95 -13.34 2.82
N VAL A 53 -16.84 -12.30 3.64
CA VAL A 53 -15.84 -11.24 3.44
C VAL A 53 -14.51 -11.67 4.05
N VAL A 54 -13.41 -11.09 3.57
CA VAL A 54 -12.07 -11.40 4.10
C VAL A 54 -11.95 -11.04 5.59
N SER A 55 -12.67 -10.02 6.05
CA SER A 55 -12.67 -9.60 7.46
C SER A 55 -13.19 -10.67 8.43
N ASP A 56 -14.03 -11.61 7.96
CA ASP A 56 -14.50 -12.75 8.76
C ASP A 56 -13.34 -13.66 9.20
N LEU A 57 -12.21 -13.66 8.48
CA LEU A 57 -10.99 -14.38 8.90
C LEU A 57 -10.30 -13.71 10.10
N GLY A 58 -10.59 -12.43 10.35
CA GLY A 58 -10.06 -11.64 11.47
C GLY A 58 -10.74 -11.92 12.81
N VAL A 59 -11.63 -12.92 12.89
CA VAL A 59 -12.35 -13.29 14.12
C VAL A 59 -12.25 -14.79 14.44
N GLY A 60 -12.30 -15.10 15.74
CA GLY A 60 -12.20 -16.48 16.26
C GLY A 60 -10.76 -16.98 16.48
N PRO A 61 -10.55 -18.31 16.62
CA PRO A 61 -9.29 -18.89 17.08
C PRO A 61 -8.05 -18.58 16.22
N HIS A 62 -8.24 -18.36 14.91
CA HIS A 62 -7.15 -18.11 13.96
C HIS A 62 -7.10 -16.65 13.47
N ALA A 63 -7.86 -15.74 14.10
CA ALA A 63 -7.91 -14.31 13.78
C ALA A 63 -6.54 -13.65 13.65
N TRP A 64 -5.58 -14.13 14.44
CA TRP A 64 -4.21 -13.60 14.45
C TRP A 64 -3.52 -13.73 13.08
N ILE A 65 -3.92 -14.67 12.22
CA ILE A 65 -3.32 -14.87 10.89
C ILE A 65 -3.62 -13.66 10.00
N LEU A 66 -4.91 -13.32 9.81
CA LEU A 66 -5.29 -12.11 9.06
C LEU A 66 -4.75 -10.85 9.74
N ASN A 67 -4.94 -10.72 11.05
CA ASN A 67 -4.61 -9.49 11.78
C ASN A 67 -3.11 -9.17 11.71
N THR A 68 -2.24 -10.18 11.90
CA THR A 68 -0.78 -10.01 11.77
C THR A 68 -0.39 -9.69 10.32
N THR A 69 -1.03 -10.35 9.36
CA THR A 69 -0.79 -10.10 7.92
C THR A 69 -1.12 -8.66 7.54
N LEU A 70 -2.24 -8.12 8.04
CA LEU A 70 -2.62 -6.73 7.83
C LEU A 70 -1.61 -5.78 8.48
N VAL A 71 -1.23 -6.00 9.74
CA VAL A 71 -0.21 -5.16 10.41
C VAL A 71 1.11 -5.14 9.63
N VAL A 72 1.62 -6.30 9.23
CA VAL A 72 2.87 -6.41 8.46
C VAL A 72 2.73 -5.74 7.08
N SER A 73 1.65 -6.00 6.36
CA SER A 73 1.42 -5.43 5.03
C SER A 73 1.24 -3.91 5.08
N GLY A 74 0.57 -3.40 6.11
CA GLY A 74 0.43 -1.97 6.37
C GLY A 74 1.78 -1.31 6.61
N GLN A 75 2.64 -1.91 7.44
CA GLN A 75 4.01 -1.41 7.68
C GLN A 75 4.86 -1.41 6.39
N LEU A 76 4.81 -2.49 5.60
CA LEU A 76 5.52 -2.57 4.33
C LEU A 76 5.03 -1.51 3.33
N SER A 77 3.72 -1.25 3.29
CA SER A 77 3.11 -0.18 2.48
C SER A 77 3.51 1.22 2.96
N THR A 78 3.65 1.43 4.27
CA THR A 78 4.17 2.68 4.83
C THR A 78 5.64 2.90 4.43
N LEU A 79 6.48 1.86 4.48
CA LEU A 79 7.87 1.94 4.00
C LEU A 79 7.92 2.30 2.51
N PHE A 80 7.05 1.69 1.70
CA PHE A 80 6.90 2.03 0.29
C PHE A 80 6.60 3.50 0.06
N ALA A 81 5.76 4.15 0.87
CA ALA A 81 5.46 5.57 0.71
C ALA A 81 6.74 6.43 0.80
N PHE A 82 7.67 6.10 1.69
CA PHE A 82 8.96 6.79 1.79
C PHE A 82 9.87 6.54 0.58
N GLY A 83 9.94 5.28 0.12
CA GLY A 83 10.67 4.93 -1.11
C GLY A 83 10.11 5.64 -2.34
N PHE A 84 8.78 5.64 -2.47
CA PHE A 84 8.03 6.32 -3.52
C PHE A 84 8.32 7.82 -3.54
N PHE A 85 8.25 8.48 -2.38
CA PHE A 85 8.56 9.92 -2.27
C PHE A 85 9.94 10.24 -2.84
N GLN A 86 10.96 9.46 -2.48
CA GLN A 86 12.32 9.72 -2.94
C GLN A 86 12.50 9.37 -4.42
N ALA A 87 11.96 8.25 -4.88
CA ALA A 87 12.10 7.79 -6.26
C ALA A 87 11.36 8.68 -7.27
N MET A 88 10.22 9.25 -6.87
CA MET A 88 9.34 10.01 -7.78
C MET A 88 9.58 11.52 -7.78
N ARG A 89 10.48 12.01 -6.92
CA ARG A 89 10.91 13.42 -6.88
C ARG A 89 11.25 14.05 -8.24
N PRO A 90 12.00 13.36 -9.15
CA PRO A 90 12.35 13.93 -10.45
C PRO A 90 11.17 14.02 -11.43
N TRP A 91 10.12 13.21 -11.19
CA TRP A 91 9.06 12.96 -12.17
C TRP A 91 7.76 13.67 -11.79
N ILE A 92 7.49 13.83 -10.50
CA ILE A 92 6.22 14.34 -9.98
C ILE A 92 6.43 15.69 -9.28
N GLY A 93 5.66 16.69 -9.69
CA GLY A 93 5.67 18.01 -9.06
C GLY A 93 5.39 17.96 -7.56
N ARG A 94 6.14 18.74 -6.77
CA ARG A 94 6.18 18.69 -5.29
C ARG A 94 4.81 18.56 -4.61
N ARG A 95 3.83 19.38 -4.99
CA ARG A 95 2.48 19.36 -4.37
C ARG A 95 1.79 18.01 -4.56
N ARG A 96 1.81 17.46 -5.78
CA ARG A 96 1.19 16.16 -6.10
C ARG A 96 1.94 15.01 -5.44
N LEU A 97 3.27 15.10 -5.39
CA LEU A 97 4.11 14.11 -4.73
C LEU A 97 3.80 14.02 -3.24
N LEU A 98 3.71 15.18 -2.56
CA LEU A 98 3.33 15.24 -1.15
C LEU A 98 1.92 14.69 -0.91
N ALA A 99 0.93 15.10 -1.73
CA ALA A 99 -0.44 14.59 -1.61
C ALA A 99 -0.50 13.06 -1.81
N SER A 100 0.19 12.55 -2.84
CA SER A 100 0.24 11.11 -3.12
C SER A 100 0.94 10.33 -2.01
N THR A 101 2.05 10.87 -1.49
CA THR A 101 2.77 10.25 -0.37
C THR A 101 1.93 10.24 0.90
N ALA A 102 1.21 11.33 1.19
CA ALA A 102 0.30 11.39 2.34
C ALA A 102 -0.82 10.35 2.20
N LEU A 103 -1.42 10.19 1.02
CA LEU A 103 -2.42 9.16 0.78
C LEU A 103 -1.84 7.74 0.93
N LEU A 104 -0.63 7.47 0.43
CA LEU A 104 0.03 6.18 0.63
C LEU A 104 0.34 5.89 2.10
N LEU A 105 0.74 6.91 2.87
CA LEU A 105 0.94 6.79 4.32
C LEU A 105 -0.38 6.47 5.02
N LEU A 106 -1.46 7.20 4.69
CA LEU A 106 -2.81 6.94 5.21
C LEU A 106 -3.29 5.54 4.84
N THR A 107 -3.02 5.08 3.62
CA THR A 107 -3.31 3.70 3.20
C THR A 107 -2.59 2.71 4.11
N GLY A 108 -1.28 2.86 4.30
CA GLY A 108 -0.49 1.98 5.17
C GLY A 108 -1.03 1.96 6.60
N THR A 109 -1.31 3.13 7.19
CA THR A 109 -1.87 3.21 8.56
C THR A 109 -3.26 2.61 8.64
N GLY A 110 -4.13 2.83 7.65
CA GLY A 110 -5.46 2.23 7.61
C GLY A 110 -5.40 0.70 7.57
N ILE A 111 -4.44 0.12 6.83
CA ILE A 111 -4.23 -1.33 6.80
C ILE A 111 -3.74 -1.84 8.17
N VAL A 112 -2.79 -1.15 8.81
CA VAL A 112 -2.34 -1.50 10.17
C VAL A 112 -3.51 -1.47 11.16
N ASP A 113 -4.27 -0.38 11.16
CA ASP A 113 -5.41 -0.20 12.06
C ASP A 113 -6.49 -1.27 11.81
N SER A 114 -6.68 -1.72 10.57
CA SER A 114 -7.62 -2.81 10.24
C SER A 114 -7.20 -4.16 10.85
N GLY A 115 -5.90 -4.39 11.05
CA GLY A 115 -5.40 -5.56 11.77
C GLY A 115 -5.46 -5.43 13.30
N LEU A 116 -5.42 -4.20 13.83
CA LEU A 116 -5.50 -3.93 15.27
C LEU A 116 -6.96 -3.85 15.77
N CYS A 117 -7.85 -3.28 14.96
CA CYS A 117 -9.26 -3.09 15.28
C CYS A 117 -10.08 -4.19 14.59
N THR A 118 -10.57 -5.15 15.36
CA THR A 118 -11.43 -6.23 14.85
C THR A 118 -12.75 -5.69 14.29
N GLU A 119 -13.36 -6.48 13.40
CA GLU A 119 -14.55 -6.18 12.62
C GLU A 119 -15.74 -5.60 13.42
N TYR A 120 -15.86 -5.97 14.70
CA TYR A 120 -16.95 -5.50 15.58
C TYR A 120 -16.82 -4.05 16.04
N ARG A 121 -15.71 -3.36 15.76
CA ARG A 121 -15.54 -1.96 16.13
C ARG A 121 -15.90 -1.05 14.96
N PRO A 122 -16.65 0.05 15.18
CA PRO A 122 -16.96 1.01 14.11
C PRO A 122 -15.71 1.63 13.48
N VAL A 123 -14.58 1.62 14.20
CA VAL A 123 -13.27 2.02 13.69
C VAL A 123 -12.80 1.13 12.52
N HIS A 124 -13.17 -0.15 12.48
CA HIS A 124 -12.76 -1.08 11.42
C HIS A 124 -13.21 -0.61 10.03
N MET A 125 -14.48 -0.20 9.90
CA MET A 125 -15.01 0.33 8.64
C MET A 125 -14.30 1.62 8.22
N LEU A 126 -13.98 2.51 9.18
CA LEU A 126 -13.22 3.72 8.89
C LEU A 126 -11.81 3.38 8.41
N SER A 127 -11.12 2.46 9.08
CA SER A 127 -9.78 1.98 8.70
C SER A 127 -9.78 1.36 7.30
N PHE A 128 -10.81 0.58 6.96
CA PHE A 128 -11.01 0.02 5.62
C PHE A 128 -11.17 1.12 4.56
N CYS A 129 -12.04 2.10 4.79
CA CYS A 129 -12.25 3.22 3.89
C CYS A 129 -10.98 4.06 3.68
N VAL A 130 -10.23 4.31 4.76
CA VAL A 130 -8.95 5.02 4.70
C VAL A 130 -7.90 4.21 3.92
N ALA A 131 -7.81 2.90 4.19
CA ALA A 131 -6.87 2.00 3.53
C ALA A 131 -7.11 1.94 2.01
N PHE A 132 -8.26 1.40 1.61
CA PHE A 132 -8.54 1.05 0.22
C PHE A 132 -9.09 2.23 -0.58
N GLY A 133 -9.86 3.12 0.05
CA GLY A 133 -10.28 4.38 -0.57
C GLY A 133 -9.08 5.29 -0.84
N GLY A 134 -8.18 5.46 0.14
CA GLY A 134 -6.93 6.19 -0.04
C GLY A 134 -6.07 5.62 -1.17
N LEU A 135 -5.96 4.29 -1.24
CA LEU A 135 -5.20 3.59 -2.26
C LEU A 135 -5.81 3.80 -3.66
N SER A 136 -7.14 3.70 -3.77
CA SER A 136 -7.84 3.93 -5.04
C SER A 136 -7.64 5.36 -5.53
N ILE A 137 -7.76 6.36 -4.65
CA ILE A 137 -7.57 7.78 -4.98
C ILE A 137 -6.12 8.04 -5.42
N VAL A 138 -5.12 7.50 -4.71
CA VAL A 138 -3.72 7.78 -5.05
C VAL A 138 -3.30 7.11 -6.36
N LEU A 139 -3.76 5.87 -6.61
CA LEU A 139 -3.54 5.20 -7.89
C LEU A 139 -4.16 5.97 -9.05
N TRP A 140 -5.35 6.55 -8.85
CA TRP A 140 -5.97 7.43 -9.83
C TRP A 140 -5.12 8.68 -10.11
N LEU A 141 -4.72 9.40 -9.06
CA LEU A 141 -3.94 10.64 -9.17
C LEU A 141 -2.58 10.42 -9.84
N ILE A 142 -1.84 9.39 -9.40
CA ILE A 142 -0.55 9.03 -9.98
C ILE A 142 -0.74 8.55 -11.42
N GLY A 143 -1.75 7.71 -11.67
CA GLY A 143 -2.05 7.17 -13.00
C GLY A 143 -2.33 8.26 -14.04
N LEU A 144 -3.15 9.25 -13.67
CA LEU A 144 -3.43 10.43 -14.51
C LEU A 144 -2.18 11.25 -14.83
N HIS A 145 -1.19 11.24 -13.95
CA HIS A 145 0.05 11.97 -14.13
C HIS A 145 1.06 11.19 -14.97
N LEU A 146 1.35 9.94 -14.59
CA LEU A 146 2.35 9.08 -15.24
C LEU A 146 1.97 8.76 -16.69
N ARG A 147 0.68 8.68 -17.03
CA ARG A 147 0.24 8.43 -18.42
C ARG A 147 0.69 9.50 -19.43
N LYS A 148 1.02 10.70 -18.95
CA LYS A 148 1.45 11.84 -19.78
C LYS A 148 2.90 11.70 -20.23
N ASP A 149 3.73 11.05 -19.42
CA ASP A 149 5.14 10.81 -19.73
C ASP A 149 5.28 9.54 -20.59
N ARG A 150 6.06 9.58 -21.66
CA ARG A 150 6.27 8.43 -22.55
C ARG A 150 6.97 7.27 -21.84
N ALA A 151 7.90 7.56 -20.92
CA ALA A 151 8.63 6.54 -20.18
C ALA A 151 7.76 5.82 -19.14
N TRP A 152 6.78 6.53 -18.56
CA TRP A 152 5.93 6.02 -17.47
C TRP A 152 4.51 5.65 -17.90
N ARG A 153 4.21 5.75 -19.20
CA ARG A 153 2.84 5.62 -19.71
C ARG A 153 2.17 4.29 -19.35
N GLY A 154 2.90 3.19 -19.42
CA GLY A 154 2.40 1.85 -19.06
C GLY A 154 1.97 1.79 -17.60
N TYR A 155 2.83 2.24 -16.68
CA TYR A 155 2.52 2.33 -15.26
C TYR A 155 1.35 3.28 -14.96
N GLY A 156 1.21 4.35 -15.76
CA GLY A 156 0.07 5.26 -15.69
C GLY A 156 -1.26 4.55 -15.95
N TRP A 157 -1.35 3.78 -17.03
CA TRP A 157 -2.54 3.00 -17.35
C TRP A 157 -2.79 1.87 -16.36
N TYR A 158 -1.74 1.15 -15.97
CA TYR A 158 -1.82 0.13 -14.93
C TYR A 158 -2.47 0.69 -13.65
N SER A 159 -1.97 1.83 -13.16
CA SER A 159 -2.50 2.46 -11.94
C SER A 159 -3.97 2.88 -12.08
N LEU A 160 -4.37 3.40 -13.26
CA LEU A 160 -5.77 3.77 -13.50
C LEU A 160 -6.69 2.55 -13.52
N ILE A 161 -6.28 1.47 -14.19
CA ILE A 161 -7.05 0.23 -14.24
C ILE A 161 -7.16 -0.36 -12.83
N SER A 162 -6.05 -0.43 -12.08
CA SER A 162 -6.05 -0.91 -10.69
C SER A 162 -6.93 -0.06 -9.79
N SER A 163 -6.94 1.27 -9.96
CA SER A 163 -7.84 2.16 -9.22
C SER A 163 -9.31 1.85 -9.49
N LEU A 164 -9.69 1.66 -10.76
CA LEU A 164 -11.07 1.31 -11.14
C LEU A 164 -11.48 -0.05 -10.59
N VAL A 165 -10.61 -1.07 -10.73
CA VAL A 165 -10.85 -2.40 -10.16
C VAL A 165 -11.03 -2.31 -8.65
N LEU A 166 -10.15 -1.58 -7.96
CA LEU A 166 -10.24 -1.42 -6.51
C LEU A 166 -11.52 -0.67 -6.10
N ALA A 167 -11.90 0.39 -6.82
CA ALA A 167 -13.14 1.11 -6.57
C ALA A 167 -14.37 0.22 -6.75
N LEU A 168 -14.39 -0.63 -7.78
CA LEU A 168 -15.47 -1.60 -7.99
C LEU A 168 -15.54 -2.60 -6.84
N LEU A 169 -14.40 -3.18 -6.43
CA LEU A 169 -14.34 -4.13 -5.32
C LEU A 169 -14.76 -3.54 -3.96
N ILE A 170 -14.62 -2.22 -3.77
CA ILE A 170 -15.10 -1.54 -2.55
C ILE A 170 -16.62 -1.35 -2.57
N LEU A 171 -17.23 -1.24 -3.75
CA LEU A 171 -18.64 -0.89 -3.93
C LEU A 171 -19.57 -2.11 -4.06
N THR A 172 -19.01 -3.30 -4.29
CA THR A 172 -19.74 -4.57 -4.46
C THR A 172 -19.58 -5.44 -3.23
#